data_AF-A0A9D5YBU6-F1
#
_entry.id   AF-A0A9D5YBU6-F1
#
_cell.length_a   1.000
_cell.length_b   1.000
_cell.length_c   1.000
_cell.angle_alpha   90.00
_cell.angle_beta   90.00
_cell.angle_gamma   90.00
#
_symmetry.space_group_name_H-M   'P 1'
#
loop_
_entity.id
_entity.type
_entity.pdbx_description
1 polymer ?
#
loop_
_entity_poly.entity_id
_entity_poly.type
_entity_poly.pdbx_seq_one_letter_code
_entity_poly.pdbx_strand_id
1 'polypeptide(L)'
;MKKLSALLLSLVMMFTFVACSSSDSSSDKGGEETEATTAAPTPEELAEEAVEAKFEEIRNMDSVDFFKAFAESQDSEDEDSEEPLTFTDAEKEATAQVVEAVKNPFRYKITSSEKIDDETVEVTVEVTGVNGTVAAEKFYEEFLPYAFSAAFSDPQPTDEEMSINAMKMLASAFEDAGTTTEESVITVVFVDGEWVVDEENVDFFDLLCDNFTARMEELGDELVNSMG
;
A
#
# COMPACT_ATOMS: atom_id res chain seq x y z
N MET A 1 -12.29 14.76 11.78
CA MET A 1 -13.24 15.21 10.74
C MET A 1 -12.56 15.93 9.58
N LYS A 2 -11.80 17.02 9.78
CA LYS A 2 -11.11 17.69 8.65
C LYS A 2 -10.03 16.85 7.94
N LYS A 3 -9.42 15.87 8.63
CA LYS A 3 -8.25 15.14 8.12
C LYS A 3 -8.53 14.01 7.14
N LEU A 4 -9.69 13.34 7.14
CA LEU A 4 -9.96 12.28 6.15
C LEU A 4 -10.42 12.87 4.81
N SER A 5 -11.22 13.93 4.86
CA SER A 5 -11.41 14.81 3.71
C SER A 5 -10.08 15.44 3.28
N ALA A 6 -9.24 15.90 4.21
CA ALA A 6 -7.91 16.38 3.85
C ALA A 6 -6.97 15.28 3.36
N LEU A 7 -7.11 14.00 3.72
CA LEU A 7 -6.29 12.89 3.23
C LEU A 7 -6.72 12.50 1.81
N LEU A 8 -8.03 12.44 1.54
CA LEU A 8 -8.58 12.31 0.18
C LEU A 8 -8.29 13.55 -0.70
N LEU A 9 -8.22 14.75 -0.12
CA LEU A 9 -7.85 15.99 -0.82
C LEU A 9 -6.33 16.19 -0.89
N SER A 10 -5.55 15.59 0.02
CA SER A 10 -4.08 15.57 0.07
C SER A 10 -3.52 14.53 -0.87
N LEU A 11 -4.23 13.41 -1.07
CA LEU A 11 -4.02 12.48 -2.19
C LEU A 11 -4.11 13.20 -3.55
N VAL A 12 -4.80 14.35 -3.59
CA VAL A 12 -4.93 15.22 -4.77
C VAL A 12 -3.96 16.44 -4.74
N MET A 13 -3.25 16.70 -3.63
CA MET A 13 -2.43 17.93 -3.47
C MET A 13 -0.96 17.74 -3.05
N MET A 14 -0.48 16.52 -2.76
CA MET A 14 0.90 16.28 -2.28
C MET A 14 1.93 15.92 -3.36
N PHE A 15 1.95 16.60 -4.51
CA PHE A 15 2.98 16.35 -5.54
C PHE A 15 3.71 17.60 -6.04
N THR A 16 4.29 18.32 -5.09
CA THR A 16 5.50 19.11 -5.36
C THR A 16 6.45 18.98 -4.18
N PHE A 17 7.42 18.05 -4.24
CA PHE A 17 8.84 18.26 -3.92
C PHE A 17 9.58 16.90 -3.89
N VAL A 18 10.37 16.64 -4.93
CA VAL A 18 11.32 15.52 -5.02
C VAL A 18 12.72 16.06 -4.77
N ALA A 19 13.48 15.51 -3.80
CA ALA A 19 14.95 15.55 -3.82
C ALA A 19 15.63 14.55 -2.85
N CYS A 20 16.17 13.49 -3.47
CA CYS A 20 17.30 12.62 -3.13
C CYS A 20 18.09 12.82 -1.81
N SER A 21 18.40 11.69 -1.14
CA SER A 21 19.75 11.45 -0.61
C SER A 21 20.05 9.97 -0.43
N SER A 22 21.21 9.54 -0.94
CA SER A 22 21.79 8.20 -0.89
C SER A 22 22.98 8.13 0.07
N SER A 23 23.30 6.94 0.60
CA SER A 23 24.70 6.53 0.86
C SER A 23 24.88 5.09 1.39
N ASP A 24 25.73 4.33 0.69
CA ASP A 24 26.44 3.07 0.99
C ASP A 24 27.18 3.00 2.36
N SER A 25 27.36 1.78 2.93
CA SER A 25 28.63 1.01 2.83
C SER A 25 28.81 -0.19 3.82
N SER A 26 29.07 -1.38 3.27
CA SER A 26 30.26 -2.27 3.45
C SER A 26 30.59 -3.04 4.77
N SER A 27 30.46 -4.39 4.69
CA SER A 27 31.52 -5.45 4.81
C SER A 27 31.78 -6.29 6.08
N ASP A 28 31.72 -7.63 5.88
CA ASP A 28 32.79 -8.66 6.05
C ASP A 28 32.72 -9.71 7.19
N LYS A 29 32.56 -10.99 6.75
CA LYS A 29 33.18 -12.27 7.18
C LYS A 29 32.76 -12.97 8.50
N GLY A 30 32.14 -14.15 8.32
CA GLY A 30 32.87 -15.43 8.23
C GLY A 30 32.71 -16.46 9.37
N GLY A 31 32.52 -17.74 8.99
CA GLY A 31 32.96 -18.91 9.79
C GLY A 31 31.96 -20.07 9.89
N GLU A 32 32.17 -21.11 9.06
CA GLU A 32 31.57 -22.46 9.19
C GLU A 32 31.90 -23.14 10.53
N GLU A 33 30.98 -23.93 11.07
CA GLU A 33 31.26 -25.33 11.45
C GLU A 33 29.98 -26.17 11.57
N THR A 34 30.05 -27.36 10.97
CA THR A 34 28.93 -28.27 10.69
C THR A 34 28.76 -29.31 11.80
N GLU A 35 27.55 -29.48 12.34
CA GLU A 35 27.12 -30.72 13.00
C GLU A 35 25.77 -31.20 12.45
N ALA A 36 25.73 -32.49 12.11
CA ALA A 36 24.63 -33.15 11.42
C ALA A 36 23.32 -33.11 12.25
N THR A 37 22.40 -32.26 11.80
CA THR A 37 21.07 -32.01 12.38
C THR A 37 20.06 -32.14 11.24
N THR A 38 18.77 -32.39 11.51
CA THR A 38 17.70 -32.04 10.54
C THR A 38 18.08 -30.70 9.93
N ALA A 39 18.35 -30.67 8.60
CA ALA A 39 19.07 -29.55 8.00
C ALA A 39 18.48 -28.24 8.52
N ALA A 40 19.31 -27.43 9.18
CA ALA A 40 18.88 -26.13 9.67
C ALA A 40 18.33 -25.37 8.45
N PRO A 41 17.23 -24.62 8.62
CA PRO A 41 16.67 -23.87 7.51
C PRO A 41 17.75 -22.96 6.93
N THR A 42 17.82 -22.97 5.60
CA THR A 42 18.73 -22.11 4.84
C THR A 42 18.34 -20.63 5.02
N PRO A 43 19.28 -19.68 4.83
CA PRO A 43 18.94 -18.25 4.76
C PRO A 43 17.76 -17.97 3.83
N GLU A 44 17.73 -18.64 2.69
CA GLU A 44 16.67 -18.56 1.69
C GLU A 44 15.31 -19.02 2.25
N GLU A 45 15.24 -20.18 2.90
CA GLU A 45 14.00 -20.67 3.55
C GLU A 45 13.52 -19.72 4.66
N LEU A 46 14.44 -19.15 5.46
CA LEU A 46 14.08 -18.18 6.51
C LEU A 46 13.59 -16.84 5.93
N ALA A 47 14.15 -16.41 4.80
CA ALA A 47 13.71 -15.21 4.11
C ALA A 47 12.32 -15.40 3.47
N GLU A 48 12.07 -16.58 2.88
CA GLU A 48 10.73 -16.96 2.41
C GLU A 48 9.72 -16.93 3.56
N GLU A 49 10.05 -17.52 4.72
CA GLU A 49 9.19 -17.47 5.93
C GLU A 49 8.91 -16.03 6.39
N ALA A 50 9.89 -15.13 6.31
CA ALA A 50 9.72 -13.71 6.66
C ALA A 50 8.73 -13.00 5.71
N VAL A 51 8.83 -13.25 4.40
CA VAL A 51 7.91 -12.71 3.40
C VAL A 51 6.49 -13.27 3.59
N GLU A 52 6.36 -14.58 3.81
CA GLU A 52 5.07 -15.22 4.11
C GLU A 52 4.44 -14.62 5.37
N ALA A 53 5.22 -14.47 6.45
CA ALA A 53 4.76 -13.87 7.69
C ALA A 53 4.26 -12.44 7.47
N LYS A 54 4.96 -11.64 6.66
CA LYS A 54 4.55 -10.26 6.35
C LYS A 54 3.24 -10.22 5.54
N PHE A 55 3.10 -11.08 4.53
CA PHE A 55 1.84 -11.16 3.79
C PHE A 55 0.67 -11.65 4.65
N GLU A 56 0.90 -12.56 5.59
CA GLU A 56 -0.14 -12.97 6.55
C GLU A 56 -0.44 -11.89 7.58
N GLU A 57 0.55 -11.10 8.03
CA GLU A 57 0.33 -9.91 8.84
C GLU A 57 -0.63 -8.94 8.12
N ILE A 58 -0.30 -8.58 6.88
CA ILE A 58 -1.12 -7.69 6.06
C ILE A 58 -2.52 -8.25 5.86
N ARG A 59 -2.66 -9.56 5.56
CA ARG A 59 -3.97 -10.20 5.39
C ARG A 59 -4.82 -10.10 6.66
N ASN A 60 -4.22 -10.32 7.82
CA ASN A 60 -4.93 -10.36 9.11
C ASN A 60 -5.06 -9.01 9.81
N MET A 61 -4.39 -7.96 9.30
CA MET A 61 -4.47 -6.60 9.82
C MET A 61 -5.92 -6.08 9.81
N ASP A 62 -6.37 -5.41 10.87
CA ASP A 62 -7.71 -4.81 10.85
C ASP A 62 -7.76 -3.64 9.86
N SER A 63 -8.97 -3.29 9.43
CA SER A 63 -9.15 -2.31 8.36
C SER A 63 -8.68 -0.89 8.72
N VAL A 64 -8.71 -0.53 10.00
CA VAL A 64 -8.28 0.80 10.45
C VAL A 64 -6.76 0.86 10.46
N ASP A 65 -6.10 -0.15 11.00
CA ASP A 65 -4.64 -0.20 11.05
C ASP A 65 -4.04 -0.38 9.64
N PHE A 66 -4.71 -1.12 8.75
CA PHE A 66 -4.35 -1.17 7.32
C PHE A 66 -4.35 0.21 6.66
N PHE A 67 -5.41 0.99 6.88
CA PHE A 67 -5.51 2.33 6.29
C PHE A 67 -4.50 3.32 6.88
N LYS A 68 -4.14 3.18 8.16
CA LYS A 68 -3.07 3.98 8.78
C LYS A 68 -1.72 3.64 8.18
N ALA A 69 -1.39 2.34 8.08
CA ALA A 69 -0.14 1.89 7.48
C ALA A 69 -0.01 2.39 6.03
N PHE A 70 -1.12 2.35 5.26
CA PHE A 70 -1.16 2.95 3.93
C PHE A 70 -0.93 4.48 3.97
N ALA A 71 -1.62 5.20 4.85
CA ALA A 71 -1.44 6.65 4.95
C ALA A 71 0.00 7.04 5.36
N GLU A 72 0.63 6.23 6.21
CA GLU A 72 2.02 6.40 6.65
C GLU A 72 3.02 6.07 5.53
N SER A 73 2.71 5.14 4.61
CA SER A 73 3.59 4.80 3.48
C SER A 73 3.65 5.87 2.39
N GLN A 74 2.63 6.74 2.31
CA GLN A 74 2.55 7.80 1.30
C GLN A 74 3.41 9.04 1.62
N ASP A 75 4.38 8.91 2.53
CA ASP A 75 5.40 9.90 2.90
C ASP A 75 4.88 11.35 2.93
N SER A 76 3.77 11.56 3.66
CA SER A 76 3.24 12.90 3.84
C SER A 76 4.15 13.63 4.83
N GLU A 77 5.06 14.48 4.34
CA GLU A 77 5.96 15.37 5.11
C GLU A 77 5.22 16.35 6.08
N ASP A 78 3.90 16.21 6.27
CA ASP A 78 3.11 16.97 7.23
C ASP A 78 3.34 16.43 8.68
N GLU A 79 4.57 16.60 9.18
CA GLU A 79 4.98 16.35 10.57
C GLU A 79 4.16 17.16 11.59
N ASP A 80 3.41 18.19 11.16
CA ASP A 80 2.64 19.09 12.03
C ASP A 80 1.28 18.52 12.50
N SER A 81 0.98 17.27 12.14
CA SER A 81 -0.28 16.59 12.45
C SER A 81 -0.18 15.73 13.72
N GLU A 82 0.08 16.33 14.89
CA GLU A 82 0.19 15.62 16.20
C GLU A 82 -1.09 14.87 16.67
N GLU A 83 -2.22 15.02 15.97
CA GLU A 83 -3.47 14.35 16.37
C GLU A 83 -3.72 13.05 15.58
N PRO A 84 -3.97 11.92 16.28
CA PRO A 84 -4.17 10.61 15.67
C PRO A 84 -5.37 10.58 14.72
N LEU A 85 -5.29 9.77 13.66
CA LEU A 85 -6.42 9.50 12.78
C LEU A 85 -7.56 8.85 13.57
N THR A 86 -8.72 9.52 13.62
CA THR A 86 -9.93 9.03 14.27
C THR A 86 -11.04 8.85 13.25
N PHE A 87 -11.70 7.70 13.28
CA PHE A 87 -12.82 7.35 12.41
C PHE A 87 -14.12 7.27 13.23
N THR A 88 -15.22 7.81 12.71
CA THR A 88 -16.56 7.50 13.24
C THR A 88 -16.91 6.04 12.96
N ASP A 89 -17.92 5.48 13.62
CA ASP A 89 -18.30 4.08 13.40
C ASP A 89 -18.80 3.84 11.96
N ALA A 90 -19.43 4.84 11.34
CA ALA A 90 -19.84 4.78 9.94
C ALA A 90 -18.63 4.85 8.98
N GLU A 91 -17.63 5.66 9.31
CA GLU A 91 -16.37 5.71 8.55
C GLU A 91 -15.63 4.38 8.65
N LYS A 92 -15.54 3.77 9.84
CA LYS A 92 -14.93 2.43 10.01
C LYS A 92 -15.60 1.36 9.16
N GLU A 93 -16.93 1.39 9.05
CA GLU A 93 -17.67 0.44 8.21
C GLU A 93 -17.33 0.63 6.72
N ALA A 94 -17.26 1.87 6.25
CA ALA A 94 -16.88 2.17 4.87
C ALA A 94 -15.40 1.85 4.60
N THR A 95 -14.51 2.14 5.53
CA THR A 95 -13.10 1.74 5.48
C THR A 95 -12.96 0.21 5.40
N ALA A 96 -13.75 -0.53 6.17
CA ALA A 96 -13.74 -1.99 6.12
C ALA A 96 -14.12 -2.54 4.73
N GLN A 97 -15.08 -1.92 4.06
CA GLN A 97 -15.47 -2.31 2.69
C GLN A 97 -14.33 -2.11 1.69
N VAL A 98 -13.61 -0.98 1.77
CA VAL A 98 -12.44 -0.73 0.91
C VAL A 98 -11.36 -1.78 1.16
N VAL A 99 -11.02 -2.03 2.43
CA VAL A 99 -9.97 -3.01 2.78
C VAL A 99 -10.37 -4.43 2.38
N GLU A 100 -11.64 -4.80 2.54
CA GLU A 100 -12.15 -6.09 2.08
C GLU A 100 -12.03 -6.22 0.55
N ALA A 101 -12.38 -5.17 -0.21
CA ALA A 101 -12.27 -5.14 -1.67
C ALA A 101 -10.82 -5.33 -2.15
N VAL A 102 -9.84 -4.77 -1.43
CA VAL A 102 -8.40 -4.94 -1.71
C VAL A 102 -7.89 -6.32 -1.30
N LYS A 103 -8.25 -6.81 -0.11
CA LYS A 103 -7.73 -8.07 0.44
C LYS A 103 -8.36 -9.33 -0.15
N ASN A 104 -9.61 -9.27 -0.58
CA ASN A 104 -10.32 -10.43 -1.13
C ASN A 104 -9.63 -11.08 -2.35
N PRO A 105 -9.17 -10.31 -3.36
CA PRO A 105 -8.44 -10.87 -4.49
C PRO A 105 -6.99 -11.23 -4.18
N PHE A 106 -6.43 -10.71 -3.07
CA PHE A 106 -5.01 -10.84 -2.77
C PHE A 106 -4.54 -12.30 -2.64
N ARG A 107 -3.68 -12.73 -3.57
CA ARG A 107 -2.97 -14.01 -3.51
C ARG A 107 -1.49 -13.74 -3.78
N TYR A 108 -0.64 -14.58 -3.23
CA TYR A 108 0.78 -14.54 -3.55
C TYR A 108 1.32 -15.96 -3.75
N LYS A 109 2.45 -16.06 -4.44
CA LYS A 109 3.23 -17.28 -4.60
C LYS A 109 4.70 -16.90 -4.70
N ILE A 110 5.51 -17.42 -3.77
CA ILE A 110 6.97 -17.36 -3.91
C ILE A 110 7.39 -18.23 -5.09
N THR A 111 8.16 -17.67 -6.01
CA THR A 111 8.64 -18.37 -7.23
C THR A 111 10.10 -18.77 -7.12
N SER A 112 10.91 -17.96 -6.43
CA SER A 112 12.31 -18.24 -6.15
C SER A 112 12.83 -17.38 -5.01
N SER A 113 13.96 -17.78 -4.46
CA SER A 113 14.78 -17.02 -3.53
C SER A 113 16.25 -17.12 -3.98
N GLU A 114 16.98 -16.01 -3.87
CA GLU A 114 18.41 -15.93 -4.20
C GLU A 114 19.15 -15.23 -3.06
N LYS A 115 20.12 -15.93 -2.47
CA LYS A 115 21.05 -15.32 -1.51
C LYS A 115 22.00 -14.38 -2.23
N ILE A 116 21.93 -13.09 -1.90
CA ILE A 116 22.81 -12.05 -2.46
C ILE A 116 24.12 -11.99 -1.68
N ASP A 117 24.04 -12.02 -0.35
CA ASP A 117 25.17 -12.11 0.57
C ASP A 117 24.78 -12.77 1.90
N ASP A 118 25.66 -12.75 2.90
CA ASP A 118 25.42 -13.41 4.19
C ASP A 118 24.28 -12.79 5.02
N GLU A 119 23.87 -11.57 4.69
CA GLU A 119 22.87 -10.79 5.44
C GLU A 119 21.67 -10.41 4.55
N THR A 120 21.67 -10.77 3.26
CA THR A 120 20.64 -10.34 2.30
C THR A 120 20.18 -11.47 1.39
N VAL A 121 18.86 -11.62 1.27
CA VAL A 121 18.21 -12.55 0.33
C VAL A 121 17.16 -11.77 -0.47
N GLU A 122 17.13 -12.00 -1.78
CA GLU A 122 16.04 -11.54 -2.65
C GLU A 122 15.02 -12.67 -2.82
N VAL A 123 13.75 -12.38 -2.51
CA VAL A 123 12.63 -13.32 -2.66
C VAL A 123 11.74 -12.84 -3.80
N THR A 124 11.67 -13.62 -4.88
CA THR A 124 10.77 -13.34 -6.00
C THR A 124 9.38 -13.88 -5.71
N VAL A 125 8.38 -13.02 -5.86
CA VAL A 125 6.97 -13.32 -5.59
C VAL A 125 6.10 -12.96 -6.80
N GLU A 126 5.18 -13.86 -7.15
CA GLU A 126 4.02 -13.53 -7.97
C GLU A 126 2.91 -13.06 -7.05
N VAL A 127 2.51 -11.80 -7.14
CA VAL A 127 1.40 -11.21 -6.38
C VAL A 127 0.22 -10.99 -7.30
N THR A 128 -0.95 -11.48 -6.90
CA THR A 128 -2.23 -11.15 -7.55
C THR A 128 -2.99 -10.19 -6.65
N GLY A 129 -3.22 -8.98 -7.14
CA GLY A 129 -3.91 -7.91 -6.43
C GLY A 129 -5.10 -7.37 -7.23
N VAL A 130 -5.64 -6.24 -6.79
CA VAL A 130 -6.63 -5.49 -7.57
C VAL A 130 -5.91 -4.79 -8.72
N ASN A 131 -6.54 -4.71 -9.89
CA ASN A 131 -6.06 -3.84 -10.96
C ASN A 131 -6.25 -2.37 -10.56
N GLY A 132 -5.23 -1.77 -9.95
CA GLY A 132 -5.29 -0.42 -9.41
C GLY A 132 -5.51 0.64 -10.49
N THR A 133 -4.95 0.47 -11.68
CA THR A 133 -5.19 1.37 -12.83
C THR A 133 -6.69 1.46 -13.16
N VAL A 134 -7.38 0.33 -13.32
CA VAL A 134 -8.81 0.29 -13.64
C VAL A 134 -9.65 0.78 -12.46
N ALA A 135 -9.25 0.48 -11.23
CA ALA A 135 -9.93 0.96 -10.02
C ALA A 135 -9.84 2.50 -9.91
N ALA A 136 -8.66 3.08 -10.17
CA ALA A 136 -8.45 4.52 -10.16
C ALA A 136 -9.35 5.21 -11.20
N GLU A 137 -9.37 4.71 -12.44
CA GLU A 137 -10.24 5.24 -13.50
C GLU A 137 -11.72 5.21 -13.11
N LYS A 138 -12.21 4.07 -12.61
CA LYS A 138 -13.60 3.91 -12.17
C LYS A 138 -13.95 4.84 -11.01
N PHE A 139 -13.10 4.88 -9.99
CA PHE A 139 -13.31 5.77 -8.85
C PHE A 139 -13.38 7.22 -9.31
N TYR A 140 -12.47 7.64 -10.19
CA TYR A 140 -12.42 8.98 -10.73
C TYR A 140 -13.67 9.34 -11.54
N GLU A 141 -14.13 8.43 -12.41
CA GLU A 141 -15.34 8.59 -13.22
C GLU A 141 -16.61 8.77 -12.37
N GLU A 142 -16.69 8.12 -11.20
CA GLU A 142 -17.82 8.23 -10.29
C GLU A 142 -17.70 9.42 -9.33
N PHE A 143 -16.51 9.62 -8.78
CA PHE A 143 -16.26 10.60 -7.74
C PHE A 143 -16.35 12.03 -8.27
N LEU A 144 -15.82 12.32 -9.46
CA LEU A 144 -15.84 13.68 -10.00
C LEU A 144 -17.27 14.23 -10.20
N PRO A 145 -18.19 13.55 -10.90
CA PRO A 145 -19.57 14.01 -11.04
C PRO A 145 -20.27 14.13 -9.69
N TYR A 146 -20.01 13.20 -8.77
CA TYR A 146 -20.55 13.26 -7.41
C TYR A 146 -20.06 14.51 -6.67
N ALA A 147 -18.75 14.76 -6.63
CA ALA A 147 -18.16 15.90 -5.96
C ALA A 147 -18.68 17.22 -6.54
N PHE A 148 -18.79 17.30 -7.87
CA PHE A 148 -19.38 18.46 -8.54
C PHE A 148 -20.85 18.65 -8.13
N SER A 149 -21.67 17.59 -8.21
CA SER A 149 -23.09 17.64 -7.82
C SER A 149 -23.27 18.05 -6.35
N ALA A 150 -22.47 17.48 -5.45
CA ALA A 150 -22.45 17.78 -4.03
C ALA A 150 -22.08 19.25 -3.75
N ALA A 151 -21.12 19.81 -4.47
CA ALA A 151 -20.71 21.21 -4.31
C ALA A 151 -21.85 22.20 -4.66
N PHE A 152 -22.80 21.80 -5.51
CA PHE A 152 -23.92 22.65 -5.94
C PHE A 152 -25.29 22.24 -5.37
N SER A 153 -25.35 21.28 -4.44
CA SER A 153 -26.62 20.86 -3.84
C SER A 153 -27.08 21.80 -2.72
N ASP A 154 -28.40 21.85 -2.46
CA ASP A 154 -28.98 22.57 -1.32
C ASP A 154 -29.97 21.65 -0.55
N PRO A 155 -29.61 21.18 0.66
CA PRO A 155 -28.35 21.44 1.36
C PRO A 155 -27.16 20.70 0.73
N GLN A 156 -25.94 21.20 0.98
CA GLN A 156 -24.69 20.47 0.69
C GLN A 156 -24.53 19.29 1.66
N PRO A 157 -23.94 18.16 1.23
CA PRO A 157 -23.59 17.08 2.15
C PRO A 157 -22.53 17.55 3.15
N THR A 158 -22.55 16.94 4.33
CA THR A 158 -21.51 17.14 5.34
C THR A 158 -20.19 16.48 4.91
N ASP A 159 -19.07 16.90 5.50
CA ASP A 159 -17.75 16.29 5.27
C ASP A 159 -17.77 14.77 5.55
N GLU A 160 -18.49 14.34 6.60
CA GLU A 160 -18.65 12.92 6.95
C GLU A 160 -19.43 12.15 5.88
N GLU A 161 -20.54 12.70 5.38
CA GLU A 161 -21.31 12.07 4.30
C GLU A 161 -20.51 12.01 2.99
N MET A 162 -19.74 13.05 2.67
CA MET A 162 -18.86 13.07 1.51
C MET A 162 -17.76 12.00 1.62
N SER A 163 -17.11 11.93 2.78
CA SER A 163 -16.10 10.92 3.14
C SER A 163 -16.63 9.48 2.98
N ILE A 164 -17.78 9.18 3.58
CA ILE A 164 -18.40 7.85 3.51
C ILE A 164 -18.77 7.47 2.07
N ASN A 165 -19.32 8.42 1.31
CA ASN A 165 -19.68 8.15 -0.08
C ASN A 165 -18.46 7.95 -0.97
N ALA A 166 -17.38 8.72 -0.77
CA ALA A 166 -16.13 8.51 -1.48
C ALA A 166 -15.54 7.13 -1.19
N MET A 167 -15.49 6.71 0.08
CA MET A 167 -15.01 5.36 0.44
C MET A 167 -15.86 4.26 -0.18
N LYS A 168 -17.19 4.42 -0.26
CA LYS A 168 -18.07 3.45 -0.91
C LYS A 168 -17.84 3.36 -2.41
N MET A 169 -17.64 4.50 -3.08
CA MET A 169 -17.27 4.54 -4.50
C MET A 169 -15.93 3.85 -4.73
N LEU A 170 -14.94 4.10 -3.87
CA LEU A 170 -13.64 3.47 -3.94
C LEU A 170 -13.72 1.94 -3.75
N ALA A 171 -14.50 1.48 -2.77
CA ALA A 171 -14.73 0.05 -2.56
C ALA A 171 -15.35 -0.60 -3.81
N SER A 172 -16.40 0.01 -4.38
CA SER A 172 -17.03 -0.46 -5.61
C SER A 172 -16.07 -0.46 -6.80
N ALA A 173 -15.21 0.55 -6.90
CA ALA A 173 -14.22 0.65 -7.96
C ALA A 173 -13.19 -0.49 -7.87
N PHE A 174 -12.70 -0.82 -6.67
CA PHE A 174 -11.82 -1.97 -6.46
C PHE A 174 -12.51 -3.31 -6.75
N GLU A 175 -13.76 -3.50 -6.33
CA GLU A 175 -14.53 -4.72 -6.62
C GLU A 175 -14.72 -4.94 -8.13
N ASP A 176 -14.96 -3.88 -8.88
CA ASP A 176 -15.24 -3.93 -10.32
C ASP A 176 -13.98 -3.92 -11.21
N ALA A 177 -12.82 -3.59 -10.65
CA ALA A 177 -11.58 -3.46 -11.42
C ALA A 177 -11.00 -4.80 -11.90
N GLY A 178 -11.42 -5.91 -11.29
CA GLY A 178 -10.80 -7.21 -11.50
C GLY A 178 -9.39 -7.28 -10.89
N THR A 179 -8.58 -8.21 -11.38
CA THR A 179 -7.26 -8.51 -10.79
C THR A 179 -6.16 -8.49 -11.84
N THR A 180 -4.96 -8.10 -11.40
CA THR A 180 -3.70 -8.28 -12.14
C THR A 180 -2.76 -9.18 -11.35
N THR A 181 -1.83 -9.83 -12.04
CA THR A 181 -0.77 -10.64 -11.42
C THR A 181 0.57 -10.11 -11.89
N GLU A 182 1.42 -9.73 -10.95
CA GLU A 182 2.74 -9.18 -11.22
C GLU A 182 3.82 -9.93 -10.46
N GLU A 183 5.03 -9.93 -11.02
CA GLU A 183 6.20 -10.46 -10.35
C GLU A 183 6.95 -9.31 -9.69
N SER A 184 7.32 -9.47 -8.42
CA SER A 184 8.10 -8.52 -7.67
C SER A 184 9.23 -9.22 -6.92
N VAL A 185 10.29 -8.47 -6.61
CA VAL A 185 11.42 -8.94 -5.81
C VAL A 185 11.37 -8.22 -4.47
N ILE A 186 11.25 -8.98 -3.40
CA ILE A 186 11.25 -8.48 -2.03
C ILE A 186 12.62 -8.73 -1.44
N THR A 187 13.26 -7.67 -0.96
CA THR A 187 14.54 -7.77 -0.26
C THR A 187 14.29 -8.11 1.21
N VAL A 188 15.01 -9.11 1.71
CA VAL A 188 14.97 -9.54 3.10
C VAL A 188 16.37 -9.43 3.67
N VAL A 189 16.50 -8.75 4.81
CA VAL A 189 17.77 -8.47 5.47
C VAL A 189 17.84 -9.13 6.85
N PHE A 190 19.04 -9.55 7.24
CA PHE A 190 19.30 -10.14 8.54
C PHE A 190 19.65 -9.05 9.55
N VAL A 191 18.75 -8.79 10.51
CA VAL A 191 18.89 -7.73 11.51
C VAL A 191 18.70 -8.34 12.90
N ASP A 192 19.64 -8.08 13.80
CA ASP A 192 19.59 -8.49 15.22
C ASP A 192 19.31 -10.00 15.45
N GLY A 193 19.68 -10.85 14.50
CA GLY A 193 19.50 -12.30 14.61
C GLY A 193 18.26 -12.84 13.89
N GLU A 194 17.48 -12.00 13.21
CA GLU A 194 16.23 -12.35 12.54
C GLU A 194 16.24 -11.87 11.08
N TRP A 195 15.60 -12.62 10.18
CA TRP A 195 15.36 -12.20 8.81
C TRP A 195 14.09 -11.36 8.76
N VAL A 196 14.20 -10.12 8.26
CA VAL A 196 13.09 -9.16 8.20
C VAL A 196 12.97 -8.59 6.79
N VAL A 197 11.75 -8.34 6.35
CA VAL A 197 11.52 -7.65 5.08
C VAL A 197 12.05 -6.23 5.18
N ASP A 198 12.82 -5.82 4.17
CA ASP A 198 13.26 -4.44 4.01
C ASP A 198 12.11 -3.60 3.42
N GLU A 199 11.33 -2.98 4.30
CA GLU A 199 10.17 -2.16 3.93
C GLU A 199 10.53 -0.87 3.19
N GLU A 200 11.81 -0.45 3.18
CA GLU A 200 12.26 0.68 2.35
C GLU A 200 12.26 0.34 0.84
N ASN A 201 12.32 -0.96 0.50
CA ASN A 201 12.43 -1.44 -0.87
C ASN A 201 11.13 -2.08 -1.41
N VAL A 202 10.04 -2.06 -0.63
CA VAL A 202 8.75 -2.62 -1.07
C VAL A 202 7.57 -1.79 -0.58
N ASP A 203 6.77 -1.28 -1.52
CA ASP A 203 5.44 -0.76 -1.21
C ASP A 203 4.42 -1.90 -1.31
N PHE A 204 4.07 -2.47 -0.17
CA PHE A 204 3.07 -3.53 -0.09
C PHE A 204 1.68 -3.08 -0.53
N PHE A 205 1.35 -1.79 -0.44
CA PHE A 205 0.07 -1.30 -0.94
C PHE A 205 0.06 -1.27 -2.46
N ASP A 206 1.14 -0.79 -3.09
CA ASP A 206 1.25 -0.81 -4.55
C ASP A 206 1.23 -2.25 -5.09
N LEU A 207 1.87 -3.21 -4.39
CA LEU A 207 1.75 -4.64 -4.72
C LEU A 207 0.31 -5.17 -4.65
N LEU A 208 -0.53 -4.64 -3.75
CA LEU A 208 -1.93 -5.05 -3.60
C LEU A 208 -2.88 -4.33 -4.57
N CYS A 209 -2.51 -3.11 -4.96
CA CYS A 209 -3.33 -2.15 -5.69
C CYS A 209 -2.58 -1.59 -6.91
N ASP A 210 -1.93 -2.47 -7.68
CA ASP A 210 -1.15 -2.23 -8.90
C ASP A 210 -1.37 -0.85 -9.56
N ASN A 211 -0.40 0.06 -9.40
CA ASN A 211 -0.36 1.39 -10.01
C ASN A 211 -1.55 2.32 -9.66
N PHE A 212 -2.35 2.01 -8.63
CA PHE A 212 -3.51 2.83 -8.25
C PHE A 212 -3.11 4.29 -7.96
N THR A 213 -2.10 4.50 -7.11
CA THR A 213 -1.63 5.84 -6.73
C THR A 213 -1.11 6.60 -7.93
N ALA A 214 -0.19 6.00 -8.69
CA ALA A 214 0.37 6.61 -9.90
C ALA A 214 -0.71 6.98 -10.93
N ARG A 215 -1.74 6.14 -11.10
CA ARG A 215 -2.85 6.45 -12.02
C ARG A 215 -3.75 7.57 -11.49
N MET A 216 -4.02 7.62 -10.18
CA MET A 216 -4.77 8.71 -9.58
C MET A 216 -4.05 10.06 -9.76
N GLU A 217 -2.73 10.07 -9.65
CA GLU A 217 -1.90 11.25 -9.95
C GLU A 217 -2.05 11.70 -11.41
N GLU A 218 -1.88 10.79 -12.36
CA GLU A 218 -2.01 11.08 -13.79
C GLU A 218 -3.41 11.66 -14.13
N LEU A 219 -4.47 11.05 -13.59
CA LEU A 219 -5.84 11.54 -13.78
C LEU A 219 -6.05 12.94 -13.17
N GLY A 220 -5.43 13.23 -12.03
CA GLY A 220 -5.39 14.56 -11.43
C GLY A 220 -4.77 15.60 -12.36
N ASP A 221 -3.59 15.28 -12.92
CA ASP A 221 -2.86 16.14 -13.85
C ASP A 221 -3.63 16.36 -15.16
N GLU A 222 -4.23 15.30 -15.73
CA GLU A 222 -5.07 15.38 -16.92
C GLU A 222 -6.22 16.38 -16.74
N LEU A 223 -6.89 16.35 -15.59
CA LEU A 223 -7.98 17.26 -15.28
C LEU A 223 -7.52 18.71 -15.17
N VAL A 224 -6.44 18.98 -14.43
CA VAL A 224 -5.88 20.33 -14.30
C VAL A 224 -5.53 20.89 -15.68
N ASN A 225 -4.89 20.08 -16.53
CA ASN A 225 -4.54 20.48 -17.89
C ASN A 225 -5.77 20.70 -18.79
N SER A 226 -6.87 19.99 -18.56
CA SER A 226 -8.11 20.17 -19.32
C SER A 226 -8.85 21.49 -19.01
N MET A 227 -8.56 22.12 -17.86
CA MET A 227 -9.20 23.35 -17.41
C MET A 227 -8.45 24.64 -17.81
N GLY A 228 -7.21 24.53 -18.28
CA GLY A 228 -6.36 25.66 -18.71
C GLY A 228 -6.47 25.99 -20.19
#